data_AF-A0A382MM55-F1
#
_entry.id   AF-A0A382MM55-F1
#
_cell.length_a   1.000
_cell.length_b   1.000
_cell.length_c   1.000
_cell.angle_alpha   90.00
_cell.angle_beta   90.00
_cell.angle_gamma   90.00
#
_symmetry.space_group_name_H-M   'P 1'
#
loop_
_entity.id
_entity.type
_entity.pdbx_description
1 polymer ?
#
loop_
_entity_poly.entity_id
_entity_poly.type
_entity_poly.pdbx_seq_one_letter_code
_entity_poly.pdbx_strand_id
1 'polypeptide(L)'
;MEGEVYSVYMVSGSVDNGGMHEAGIRPETTDNLAQAYELVRRDGAVCFDGIGPSAKEAVELGHKIFSHRVRSIPEAARVFVGGEMDRYDQPDHTKPLKPHTDGFAYGDLFPDYIMLSCVNASAQGGESFLVDGYEVLANLAASYPGFVNDLETIAVDQTEADMQVSNSPIVQYNSANRKLLRRNFSQKPLSSSQ
;
A
#
# COMPACT_ATOMS: atom_id res chain seq x y z
N MET A 1 20.16 -25.34 -5.38
CA MET A 1 20.30 -24.47 -4.20
C MET A 1 20.31 -23.06 -4.75
N GLU A 2 19.12 -22.49 -4.89
CA GLU A 2 18.92 -21.16 -5.46
C GLU A 2 18.33 -20.30 -4.35
N GLY A 3 19.01 -19.18 -4.10
CA GLY A 3 18.86 -18.35 -2.92
C GLY A 3 17.54 -17.60 -2.91
N GLU A 4 16.99 -17.49 -1.71
CA GLU A 4 15.75 -16.79 -1.39
C GLU A 4 15.97 -15.28 -1.50
N VAL A 5 15.05 -14.58 -2.17
CA VAL A 5 15.01 -13.11 -2.22
C VAL A 5 13.92 -12.65 -1.26
N TYR A 6 14.33 -11.91 -0.22
CA TYR A 6 13.44 -11.32 0.78
C TYR A 6 13.40 -9.82 0.55
N SER A 7 12.22 -9.25 0.36
CA SER A 7 12.06 -7.79 0.38
C SER A 7 10.76 -7.48 1.09
N VAL A 8 10.85 -6.66 2.13
CA VAL A 8 9.69 -6.02 2.75
C VAL A 8 9.43 -4.69 2.09
N TYR A 9 8.32 -4.55 1.39
CA TYR A 9 7.85 -3.26 0.89
C TYR A 9 7.06 -2.58 2.00
N MET A 10 7.47 -1.37 2.36
CA MET A 10 6.68 -0.49 3.23
C MET A 10 6.15 0.66 2.41
N VAL A 11 4.84 0.75 2.15
CA VAL A 11 4.27 1.88 1.40
C VAL A 11 3.69 2.90 2.38
N SER A 12 4.19 4.13 2.39
CA SER A 12 3.53 5.29 2.98
C SER A 12 3.51 6.47 2.05
N GLY A 13 2.35 7.10 1.92
CA GLY A 13 2.29 8.39 1.26
C GLY A 13 2.88 9.52 2.13
N SER A 14 4.05 10.04 1.72
CA SER A 14 4.39 11.47 1.78
C SER A 14 5.73 11.71 1.06
N VAL A 15 5.75 12.34 -0.12
CA VAL A 15 6.97 12.85 -0.78
C VAL A 15 6.85 14.36 -1.01
N ASP A 16 7.95 15.06 -0.77
CA ASP A 16 8.14 16.48 -1.08
C ASP A 16 9.16 16.63 -2.23
N ASN A 17 8.89 17.58 -3.12
CA ASN A 17 9.25 17.65 -4.54
C ASN A 17 10.72 17.42 -4.97
N GLY A 18 10.89 16.82 -6.17
CA GLY A 18 11.99 17.17 -7.06
C GLY A 18 12.28 16.23 -8.24
N GLY A 19 11.74 16.54 -9.43
CA GLY A 19 12.33 16.13 -10.72
C GLY A 19 11.54 15.10 -11.53
N MET A 20 11.14 15.50 -12.74
CA MET A 20 10.29 14.82 -13.71
C MET A 20 10.66 13.33 -13.97
N HIS A 21 9.81 12.39 -13.56
CA HIS A 21 9.82 10.99 -14.01
C HIS A 21 8.39 10.43 -14.08
N GLU A 22 8.16 9.46 -14.99
CA GLU A 22 6.98 8.58 -14.98
C GLU A 22 6.66 8.18 -13.53
N ALA A 23 5.41 8.26 -13.08
CA ALA A 23 5.00 8.14 -11.67
C ALA A 23 5.34 6.79 -10.98
N GLY A 24 6.19 5.95 -11.56
CA GLY A 24 6.71 4.73 -10.95
C GLY A 24 7.78 5.00 -9.89
N ILE A 25 7.75 4.23 -8.81
CA ILE A 25 8.75 4.25 -7.74
C ILE A 25 9.53 2.94 -7.79
N ARG A 26 10.86 3.04 -7.72
CA ARG A 26 11.75 1.91 -7.39
C ARG A 26 12.32 2.14 -5.99
N PRO A 27 11.88 1.39 -4.96
CA PRO A 27 12.40 1.56 -3.61
C PRO A 27 13.90 1.30 -3.54
N GLU A 28 14.58 2.05 -2.67
CA GLU A 28 15.94 1.70 -2.24
C GLU A 28 15.93 0.44 -1.37
N THR A 29 16.99 -0.35 -1.44
CA THR A 29 17.19 -1.54 -0.59
C THR A 29 18.15 -1.25 0.55
N THR A 30 17.83 -1.70 1.76
CA THR A 30 18.72 -1.59 2.93
C THR A 30 18.50 -2.75 3.91
N ASP A 31 19.51 -3.08 4.71
CA ASP A 31 19.43 -3.96 5.89
C ASP A 31 19.55 -3.17 7.20
N ASN A 32 19.58 -1.83 7.12
CA ASN A 32 19.77 -0.93 8.24
C ASN A 32 18.43 -0.34 8.71
N LEU A 33 18.04 -0.65 9.95
CA LEU A 33 16.77 -0.21 10.54
C LEU A 33 16.58 1.32 10.56
N ALA A 34 17.63 2.07 10.86
CA ALA A 34 17.56 3.52 10.90
C ALA A 34 17.40 4.11 9.49
N GLN A 35 18.14 3.55 8.53
CA GLN A 35 18.01 3.95 7.13
C GLN A 35 16.61 3.61 6.58
N ALA A 36 16.06 2.45 6.94
CA ALA A 36 14.76 2.00 6.46
C ALA A 36 13.64 2.99 6.82
N TYR A 37 13.63 3.50 8.06
CA TYR A 37 12.63 4.48 8.48
C TYR A 37 12.76 5.80 7.70
N GLU A 38 13.99 6.30 7.52
CA GLU A 38 14.21 7.54 6.78
C GLU A 38 13.84 7.41 5.30
N LEU A 39 14.17 6.29 4.65
CA LEU A 39 13.82 6.02 3.26
C LEU A 39 12.29 5.97 3.08
N VAL A 40 11.57 5.27 3.94
CA VAL A 40 10.10 5.27 3.90
C VAL A 40 9.52 6.66 4.11
N ARG A 41 10.07 7.44 5.04
CA ARG A 41 9.56 8.77 5.32
C ARG A 41 9.84 9.77 4.18
N ARG A 42 10.93 9.57 3.43
CA ARG A 42 11.36 10.41 2.31
C ARG A 42 10.66 10.03 1.01
N ASP A 43 10.68 8.74 0.67
CA ASP A 43 10.30 8.23 -0.66
C ASP A 43 8.95 7.53 -0.66
N GLY A 44 8.39 7.33 0.53
CA GLY A 44 7.21 6.53 0.72
C GLY A 44 7.41 5.03 0.57
N ALA A 45 8.62 4.55 0.22
CA ALA A 45 8.92 3.13 0.21
C ALA A 45 10.39 2.75 0.42
N VAL A 46 10.59 1.54 0.93
CA VAL A 46 11.90 0.88 1.05
C VAL A 46 11.73 -0.62 0.84
N CYS A 47 12.77 -1.29 0.33
CA CYS A 47 12.96 -2.72 0.42
C CYS A 47 13.90 -3.03 1.60
N PHE A 48 13.43 -3.83 2.56
CA PHE A 48 14.30 -4.28 3.65
C PHE A 48 14.79 -5.71 3.43
N ASP A 49 16.11 -5.89 3.47
CA ASP A 49 16.79 -7.18 3.35
C ASP A 49 17.29 -7.66 4.72
N GLY A 50 17.45 -8.97 4.90
CA GLY A 50 18.05 -9.53 6.12
C GLY A 50 17.06 -10.00 7.19
N ILE A 51 15.83 -10.36 6.80
CA ILE A 51 14.89 -11.11 7.64
C ILE A 51 14.56 -12.46 7.01
N GLY A 52 14.19 -13.44 7.84
CA GLY A 52 13.68 -14.72 7.36
C GLY A 52 12.23 -14.69 6.88
N PRO A 53 11.72 -15.81 6.33
CA PRO A 53 10.42 -15.90 5.66
C PRO A 53 9.22 -15.91 6.61
N SER A 54 9.40 -15.80 7.93
CA SER A 54 8.26 -16.00 8.83
C SER A 54 7.42 -14.74 9.03
N ALA A 55 6.11 -14.93 9.19
CA ALA A 55 5.19 -13.86 9.58
C ALA A 55 5.63 -13.17 10.88
N LYS A 56 6.19 -13.95 11.82
CA LYS A 56 6.73 -13.44 13.08
C LYS A 56 7.88 -12.47 12.86
N GLU A 57 8.84 -12.82 12.01
CA GLU A 57 9.98 -11.95 11.70
C GLU A 57 9.56 -10.66 11.00
N ALA A 58 8.58 -10.72 10.09
CA ALA A 58 8.01 -9.53 9.46
C ALA A 58 7.36 -8.58 10.48
N VAL A 59 6.56 -9.12 11.42
CA VAL A 59 5.95 -8.32 12.50
C VAL A 59 7.02 -7.72 13.42
N GLU A 60 8.03 -8.50 13.81
CA GLU A 60 9.15 -8.02 14.61
C GLU A 60 9.94 -6.92 13.90
N LEU A 61 10.14 -7.02 12.58
CA LEU A 61 10.76 -5.98 11.79
C LEU A 61 9.96 -4.68 11.84
N GLY A 62 8.63 -4.75 11.69
CA GLY A 62 7.76 -3.59 11.77
C GLY A 62 7.89 -2.87 13.12
N HIS A 63 7.93 -3.63 14.21
CA HIS A 63 8.21 -3.09 15.53
C HIS A 63 9.61 -2.47 15.64
N LYS A 64 10.64 -3.04 15.02
CA LYS A 64 12.00 -2.50 15.05
C LYS A 64 12.12 -1.19 14.26
N ILE A 65 11.53 -1.10 13.08
CA ILE A 65 11.61 0.08 12.20
C ILE A 65 10.81 1.24 12.77
N PHE A 66 9.56 1.00 13.16
CA PHE A 66 8.68 2.08 13.63
C PHE A 66 8.78 2.33 15.14
N SER A 67 9.26 1.35 15.91
CA SER A 67 9.52 1.47 17.35
C SER A 67 8.28 1.99 18.10
N HIS A 68 8.45 2.99 18.96
CA HIS A 68 7.38 3.64 19.74
C HIS A 68 6.26 4.29 18.89
N ARG A 69 6.41 4.35 17.56
CA ARG A 69 5.36 4.88 16.65
C ARG A 69 4.32 3.82 16.27
N VAL A 70 4.58 2.55 16.57
CA VAL A 70 3.61 1.48 16.29
C VAL A 70 2.43 1.60 17.24
N ARG A 71 1.24 1.85 16.67
CA ARG A 71 -0.03 1.75 17.39
C ARG A 71 -0.53 0.31 17.44
N SER A 72 -0.46 -0.38 16.31
CA SER A 72 -0.88 -1.78 16.16
C SER A 72 -0.28 -2.36 14.89
N ILE A 73 0.10 -3.63 14.93
CA ILE A 73 0.39 -4.44 13.75
C ILE A 73 -0.55 -5.65 13.83
N PRO A 74 -1.48 -5.84 12.89
CA PRO A 74 -2.38 -6.99 12.89
C PRO A 74 -1.62 -8.29 12.57
N GLU A 75 -2.30 -9.43 12.72
CA GLU A 75 -1.76 -10.70 12.22
C GLU A 75 -1.52 -10.62 10.71
N ALA A 76 -0.38 -11.17 10.26
CA ALA A 76 -0.02 -11.13 8.86
C ALA A 76 -0.92 -12.07 8.04
N ALA A 77 -1.58 -11.52 7.02
CA ALA A 77 -2.31 -12.31 6.05
C ALA A 77 -1.33 -13.02 5.09
N ARG A 78 -1.67 -14.25 4.70
CA ARG A 78 -0.92 -14.99 3.68
C ARG A 78 -1.43 -14.62 2.29
N VAL A 79 -0.50 -14.44 1.36
CA VAL A 79 -0.82 -14.15 -0.04
C VAL A 79 -0.16 -15.23 -0.91
N PHE A 80 -0.99 -16.01 -1.59
CA PHE A 80 -0.57 -17.08 -2.51
C PHE A 80 -1.69 -17.37 -3.51
N VAL A 81 -1.37 -18.05 -4.61
CA VAL A 81 -2.35 -18.41 -5.64
C VAL A 81 -3.38 -19.40 -5.10
N GLY A 82 -4.67 -19.09 -5.25
CA GLY A 82 -5.75 -19.86 -4.66
C GLY A 82 -5.90 -19.63 -3.15
N GLY A 83 -5.38 -18.50 -2.68
CA GLY A 83 -5.35 -18.12 -1.27
C GLY A 83 -6.74 -17.86 -0.70
N GLU A 84 -6.84 -17.89 0.63
CA GLU A 84 -8.12 -17.74 1.34
C GLU A 84 -8.77 -16.38 1.11
N MET A 85 -7.95 -15.39 0.71
CA MET A 85 -8.36 -14.00 0.50
C MET A 85 -8.47 -13.64 -0.98
N ASP A 86 -8.36 -14.60 -1.91
CA ASP A 86 -8.55 -14.35 -3.33
C ASP A 86 -9.98 -13.87 -3.61
N ARG A 87 -10.11 -12.68 -4.20
CA ARG A 87 -11.41 -12.01 -4.42
C ARG A 87 -12.17 -12.53 -5.64
N TYR A 88 -11.53 -13.35 -6.46
CA TYR A 88 -12.04 -13.92 -7.70
C TYR A 88 -12.07 -15.43 -7.62
N ASP A 89 -13.11 -16.05 -8.16
CA ASP A 89 -13.21 -17.51 -8.23
C ASP A 89 -12.09 -18.12 -9.11
N GLN A 90 -11.57 -17.35 -10.06
CA GLN A 90 -10.44 -17.72 -10.92
C GLN A 90 -9.55 -16.48 -11.15
N PRO A 91 -8.64 -16.15 -10.22
CA PRO A 91 -7.70 -15.05 -10.42
C PRO A 91 -6.75 -15.42 -11.57
N ASP A 92 -6.58 -14.54 -12.54
CA ASP A 92 -5.58 -14.69 -13.60
C ASP A 92 -4.23 -14.16 -13.10
N HIS A 93 -3.44 -15.03 -12.48
CA HIS A 93 -2.13 -14.73 -11.92
C HIS A 93 -1.05 -14.45 -12.98
N THR A 94 -1.38 -14.51 -14.27
CA THR A 94 -0.47 -14.12 -15.37
C THR A 94 -0.55 -12.63 -15.70
N LYS A 95 -1.52 -11.90 -15.11
CA LYS A 95 -1.70 -10.46 -15.32
C LYS A 95 -1.28 -9.66 -14.09
N PRO A 96 -0.69 -8.46 -14.29
CA PRO A 96 -0.38 -7.59 -13.17
C PRO A 96 -1.67 -7.10 -12.50
N LEU A 97 -1.64 -7.03 -11.17
CA LEU A 97 -2.64 -6.26 -10.43
C LEU A 97 -2.52 -4.78 -10.80
N LYS A 98 -3.66 -4.11 -11.02
CA LYS A 98 -3.64 -2.65 -11.23
C LYS A 98 -3.16 -1.96 -9.94
N PRO A 99 -2.32 -0.91 -10.00
CA PRO A 99 -1.84 -0.22 -8.80
C PRO A 99 -3.00 0.24 -7.93
N HIS A 100 -2.93 -0.07 -6.63
CA HIS A 100 -3.96 0.19 -5.64
C HIS A 100 -3.34 0.49 -4.29
N THR A 101 -4.16 1.05 -3.42
CA THR A 101 -3.92 1.09 -1.98
C THR A 101 -4.73 -0.02 -1.32
N ASP A 102 -4.14 -0.70 -0.34
CA ASP A 102 -4.89 -1.60 0.52
C ASP A 102 -5.53 -0.85 1.69
N GLY A 103 -6.40 -1.56 2.39
CA GLY A 103 -7.00 -1.08 3.63
C GLY A 103 -8.52 -1.00 3.61
N PHE A 104 -9.19 -1.63 2.63
CA PHE A 104 -10.66 -1.71 2.56
C PHE A 104 -11.30 -2.17 3.89
N ALA A 105 -10.64 -3.06 4.64
CA ALA A 105 -11.12 -3.56 5.93
C ALA A 105 -11.14 -2.48 7.03
N TYR A 106 -10.30 -1.45 6.90
CA TYR A 106 -10.18 -0.36 7.87
C TYR A 106 -11.09 0.82 7.57
N GLY A 107 -11.82 0.79 6.46
CA GLY A 107 -12.69 1.89 6.05
C GLY A 107 -11.93 3.21 6.06
N ASP A 108 -12.54 4.30 6.53
CA ASP A 108 -11.93 5.62 6.54
C ASP A 108 -10.73 5.79 7.51
N LEU A 109 -10.39 4.77 8.30
CA LEU A 109 -9.23 4.82 9.20
C LEU A 109 -7.92 4.55 8.47
N PHE A 110 -7.91 3.65 7.49
CA PHE A 110 -6.76 3.17 6.68
C PHE A 110 -5.48 2.77 7.46
N PRO A 111 -4.63 1.88 6.90
CA PRO A 111 -3.31 1.64 7.46
C PRO A 111 -2.36 2.81 7.15
N ASP A 112 -1.47 3.16 8.09
CA ASP A 112 -0.38 4.11 7.85
C ASP A 112 0.69 3.54 6.90
N TYR A 113 0.96 2.25 7.03
CA TYR A 113 1.98 1.50 6.31
C TYR A 113 1.47 0.10 6.00
N ILE A 114 1.82 -0.44 4.83
CA ILE A 114 1.61 -1.84 4.46
C ILE A 114 2.97 -2.51 4.39
N MET A 115 3.13 -3.68 5.02
CA MET A 115 4.34 -4.49 4.96
C MET A 115 4.07 -5.78 4.18
N LEU A 116 4.82 -6.01 3.11
CA LEU A 116 4.73 -7.25 2.31
C LEU A 116 6.03 -8.05 2.41
N SER A 117 6.03 -9.18 3.10
CA SER A 117 7.22 -10.04 3.25
C SER A 117 7.21 -11.18 2.24
N CYS A 118 8.22 -11.26 1.39
CA CYS A 118 8.37 -12.39 0.46
C CYS A 118 8.81 -13.66 1.21
N VAL A 119 8.06 -14.75 1.03
CA VAL A 119 8.40 -16.09 1.55
C VAL A 119 9.01 -16.96 0.45
N ASN A 120 8.40 -16.91 -0.72
CA ASN A 120 8.84 -17.62 -1.91
C ASN A 120 8.51 -16.77 -3.13
N ALA A 121 9.53 -16.40 -3.89
CA ALA A 121 9.36 -15.64 -5.12
C ALA A 121 9.00 -16.58 -6.29
N SER A 122 8.26 -16.04 -7.27
CA SER A 122 8.07 -16.76 -8.53
C SER A 122 9.41 -16.85 -9.29
N ALA A 123 9.66 -17.98 -9.96
CA ALA A 123 10.80 -18.11 -10.86
C ALA A 123 10.64 -17.28 -12.15
N GLN A 124 9.41 -16.88 -12.48
CA GLN A 124 9.09 -16.07 -13.65
C GLN A 124 7.99 -15.07 -13.32
N GLY A 125 8.25 -13.78 -13.53
CA GLY A 125 7.32 -12.69 -13.26
C GLY A 125 7.04 -12.48 -11.76
N GLY A 126 5.97 -11.74 -11.46
CA GLY A 126 5.57 -11.44 -10.08
C GLY A 126 6.35 -10.28 -9.45
N GLU A 127 7.00 -9.46 -10.27
CA GLU A 127 7.69 -8.27 -9.83
C GLU A 127 6.72 -7.30 -9.15
N SER A 128 7.12 -6.82 -7.98
CA SER A 128 6.42 -5.72 -7.34
C SER A 128 6.76 -4.41 -8.06
N PHE A 129 5.76 -3.54 -8.20
CA PHE A 129 5.95 -2.19 -8.70
C PHE A 129 5.11 -1.24 -7.85
N LEU A 130 5.58 -0.01 -7.73
CA LEU A 130 4.93 1.04 -6.97
C LEU A 130 4.66 2.24 -7.86
N VAL A 131 3.61 2.97 -7.54
CA VAL A 131 3.23 4.22 -8.21
C VAL A 131 3.09 5.30 -7.16
N ASP A 132 3.73 6.44 -7.38
CA ASP A 132 3.55 7.64 -6.58
C ASP A 132 2.17 8.24 -6.86
N GLY A 133 1.24 7.99 -5.94
CA GLY A 133 -0.11 8.53 -6.03
C GLY A 133 -0.16 10.06 -6.00
N TYR A 134 0.79 10.72 -5.33
CA TYR A 134 0.79 12.19 -5.27
C TYR A 134 1.28 12.81 -6.56
N GLU A 135 2.29 12.22 -7.20
CA GLU A 135 2.73 12.65 -8.52
C GLU A 135 1.61 12.43 -9.56
N VAL A 136 0.89 11.31 -9.48
CA VAL A 136 -0.32 11.10 -10.30
C VAL A 136 -1.35 12.20 -10.05
N LEU A 137 -1.63 12.54 -8.79
CA LEU A 137 -2.59 13.59 -8.45
C LEU A 137 -2.14 14.98 -8.92
N ALA A 138 -0.86 15.31 -8.80
CA ALA A 138 -0.29 16.56 -9.27
C ALA A 138 -0.41 16.69 -10.80
N ASN A 139 -0.10 15.62 -11.53
CA ASN A 139 -0.26 15.56 -12.98
C ASN A 139 -1.73 15.67 -13.42
N LEU A 140 -2.64 15.03 -12.68
CA LEU A 140 -4.09 15.19 -12.88
C LEU A 140 -4.54 16.62 -12.59
N ALA A 141 -4.04 17.27 -11.55
CA ALA A 141 -4.43 18.63 -11.20
C ALA A 141 -4.01 19.64 -12.28
N ALA A 142 -2.86 19.42 -12.91
CA ALA A 142 -2.38 20.25 -14.01
C ALA A 142 -3.26 20.17 -15.27
N SER A 143 -3.87 19.00 -15.53
CA SER A 143 -4.65 18.75 -16.75
C SER A 143 -6.16 18.82 -16.53
N TYR A 144 -6.63 18.46 -15.34
CA TYR A 144 -8.04 18.25 -14.98
C TYR A 144 -8.33 18.75 -13.55
N PRO A 145 -8.16 20.06 -13.26
CA PRO A 145 -8.29 20.59 -11.90
C PRO A 145 -9.69 20.38 -11.30
N GLY A 146 -10.75 20.44 -12.12
CA GLY A 146 -12.11 20.16 -11.65
C GLY A 146 -12.29 18.71 -11.19
N PHE A 147 -11.68 17.76 -11.92
CA PHE A 147 -11.71 16.35 -11.53
C PHE A 147 -10.96 16.12 -10.22
N VAL A 148 -9.80 16.78 -10.01
CA VAL A 148 -9.08 16.69 -8.74
C VAL A 148 -9.89 17.27 -7.58
N ASN A 149 -10.57 18.41 -7.78
CA ASN A 149 -11.49 18.95 -6.79
C ASN A 149 -12.58 17.94 -6.43
N ASP A 150 -13.15 17.24 -7.42
CA ASP A 150 -14.15 16.19 -7.18
C ASP A 150 -13.56 15.02 -6.38
N LEU A 151 -12.32 14.59 -6.66
CA LEU A 151 -11.63 13.57 -5.86
C LEU A 151 -11.38 14.03 -4.41
N GLU A 152 -11.25 15.32 -4.15
CA GLU A 152 -11.02 15.88 -2.82
C GLU A 152 -12.32 16.16 -2.03
N THR A 153 -13.47 16.28 -2.71
CA THR A 153 -14.70 16.80 -2.11
C THR A 153 -15.90 15.86 -2.20
N ILE A 154 -15.97 15.01 -3.22
CA ILE A 154 -17.10 14.10 -3.41
C ILE A 154 -16.81 12.81 -2.67
N ALA A 155 -17.62 12.54 -1.64
CA ALA A 155 -17.57 11.27 -0.93
C ALA A 155 -18.05 10.12 -1.82
N VAL A 156 -17.33 9.00 -1.75
CA VAL A 156 -17.72 7.75 -2.40
C VAL A 156 -17.90 6.72 -1.28
N ASP A 157 -19.11 6.18 -1.14
CA ASP A 157 -19.35 5.07 -0.23
C ASP A 157 -18.81 3.78 -0.87
N GLN A 158 -17.85 3.19 -0.19
CA GLN A 158 -17.21 1.95 -0.58
C GLN A 158 -17.27 0.90 0.55
N THR A 159 -18.20 1.05 1.49
CA THR A 159 -18.34 0.17 2.65
C THR A 159 -18.64 -1.27 2.22
N GLU A 160 -17.79 -2.22 2.58
CA GLU A 160 -18.01 -3.66 2.35
C GLU A 160 -18.71 -4.32 3.55
N ALA A 161 -19.35 -5.47 3.32
CA ALA A 161 -19.95 -6.27 4.40
C ALA A 161 -18.89 -6.68 5.43
N ASP A 162 -19.26 -6.59 6.72
CA ASP A 162 -18.40 -6.94 7.87
C ASP A 162 -17.10 -6.12 8.00
N MET A 163 -17.00 -4.98 7.30
CA MET A 163 -15.85 -4.06 7.35
C MET A 163 -16.22 -2.72 8.00
N GLN A 164 -15.23 -1.89 8.30
CA GLN A 164 -15.44 -0.53 8.77
C GLN A 164 -16.09 0.35 7.68
N VAL A 165 -16.81 1.38 8.11
CA VAL A 165 -17.45 2.36 7.21
C VAL A 165 -16.38 3.06 6.36
N SER A 166 -16.65 3.16 5.05
CA SER A 166 -15.76 3.73 4.05
C SER A 166 -16.52 4.74 3.20
N ASN A 167 -16.92 5.89 3.75
CA ASN A 167 -17.69 6.92 3.03
C ASN A 167 -16.98 8.27 3.14
N SER A 168 -16.04 8.47 2.23
CA SER A 168 -15.15 9.62 2.19
C SER A 168 -14.66 9.84 0.76
N PRO A 169 -14.07 11.01 0.44
CA PRO A 169 -13.52 11.24 -0.88
C PRO A 169 -12.35 10.32 -1.28
N ILE A 170 -12.08 10.36 -2.58
CA ILE A 170 -10.79 10.08 -3.23
C ILE A 170 -9.54 10.24 -2.36
N VAL A 171 -9.30 11.53 -2.13
CA VAL A 171 -8.18 12.12 -1.43
C VAL A 171 -8.67 12.51 -0.04
N GLN A 172 -8.04 11.96 0.98
CA GLN A 172 -8.41 12.15 2.37
C GLN A 172 -7.27 12.81 3.14
N TYR A 173 -7.62 13.39 4.27
CA TYR A 173 -6.66 13.92 5.22
C TYR A 173 -6.95 13.31 6.58
N ASN A 174 -5.95 12.71 7.21
CA ASN A 174 -6.11 12.21 8.57
C ASN A 174 -6.13 13.37 9.59
N SER A 175 -6.34 13.07 10.88
CA SER A 175 -6.36 14.07 11.95
C SER A 175 -5.04 14.83 12.15
N ALA A 176 -3.94 14.32 11.59
CA ALA A 176 -2.63 14.99 11.56
C ALA A 176 -2.39 15.75 10.24
N ASN A 177 -3.43 15.97 9.44
CA ASN A 177 -3.40 16.62 8.13
C ASN A 177 -2.48 15.93 7.10
N ARG A 178 -2.23 14.63 7.27
CA ARG A 178 -1.51 13.84 6.27
C ARG A 178 -2.49 13.44 5.17
N LYS A 179 -2.13 13.81 3.94
CA LYS A 179 -2.88 13.46 2.72
C LYS A 179 -2.76 11.96 2.45
N LEU A 180 -3.85 11.33 2.05
CA LEU A 180 -3.94 9.93 1.71
C LEU A 180 -4.74 9.80 0.41
N LEU A 181 -4.31 8.92 -0.49
CA LEU A 181 -5.07 8.60 -1.69
C LEU A 181 -5.64 7.21 -1.55
N ARG A 182 -6.94 7.07 -1.77
CA ARG A 182 -7.60 5.77 -1.75
C ARG A 182 -7.89 5.31 -3.17
N ARG A 183 -7.24 4.23 -3.59
CA ARG A 183 -7.63 3.52 -4.80
C ARG A 183 -7.69 2.06 -4.46
N ASN A 184 -8.85 1.58 -4.04
CA ASN A 184 -9.05 0.15 -3.82
C ASN A 184 -9.33 -0.55 -5.15
N PHE A 185 -8.73 -1.72 -5.36
CA PHE A 185 -9.07 -2.59 -6.47
C PHE A 185 -10.23 -3.50 -6.06
N SER A 186 -11.22 -3.66 -6.95
CA SER A 186 -12.25 -4.70 -6.83
C SER A 186 -13.02 -4.67 -5.52
N GLN A 187 -13.35 -3.45 -5.08
CA GLN A 187 -14.19 -3.22 -3.92
C GLN A 187 -15.60 -3.76 -4.19
N LYS A 188 -16.23 -4.36 -3.18
CA LYS A 188 -17.59 -4.90 -3.24
C LYS A 188 -18.50 -4.14 -2.26
N PRO A 189 -18.89 -2.88 -2.55
CA PRO A 189 -19.74 -2.11 -1.66
C PRO A 189 -21.05 -2.85 -1.37
N LEU A 190 -21.59 -2.66 -0.17
CA LEU A 190 -22.92 -3.12 0.18
C LEU A 190 -23.94 -2.56 -0.82
N SER A 191 -24.93 -3.35 -1.22
CA SER A 191 -26.01 -2.83 -2.08
C SER A 191 -26.83 -1.72 -1.39
N SER A 192 -26.74 -1.63 -0.07
CA SER A 192 -27.34 -0.58 0.77
C SER A 192 -26.38 0.57 1.10
N SER A 193 -25.15 0.59 0.54
CA SER A 193 -24.22 1.72 0.66
C SER A 193 -24.84 2.95 -0.02
N GLN A 194 -24.75 4.13 0.61
CA GLN A 194 -25.45 5.34 0.16
C GLN A 194 -24.62 6.22 -0.77
#